data_AF-W9DJM7-F1
#
_entry.id   AF-W9DJM7-F1
#
_cell.length_a   1.000
_cell.length_b   1.000
_cell.length_c   1.000
_cell.angle_alpha   90.00
_cell.angle_beta   90.00
_cell.angle_gamma   90.00
#
_symmetry.space_group_name_H-M   'P 1'
#
loop_
_entity.id
_entity.type
_entity.pdbx_description
1 polymer ?
#
loop_
_entity_poly.entity_id
_entity_poly.type
_entity_poly.pdbx_seq_one_letter_code
_entity_poly.pdbx_strand_id
1 'polypeptide(L)'
;MSSSPRFRRIATAAVSALVLLAMLVVGTQVQVPYAALGPGPTLNTLGMTKVEQDGKVVERRVVQIDGAPVDKTTGNLNLTTVSVSDGLTLFDALGMWLSGKYALTPRDEVYPPDRTTEQVQEENALQMTGSEENATVAALRFLDRPTVLRIAGVGAESPSAGVLQAGDVVTRAGGVEVETSEELRDVVSKNPPGTVLPLEIVRQGTPQTVSVTLTAHPDDAKAGFLGVAAEVANADPSLKVTYTVGDIGGPSAGMMLALSVIDQLSPGELTHGKFIAGTGTITADGDVGPIGGITHKTRAAHDAGATVFLVPARNCAEAVSDRPDGLELVKVETLDGAVEALDAVGEGRPAPTC
;
A
#
# COMPACT_ATOMS: atom_id res chain seq x y z
N MET A 1 -57.72 -29.55 -33.60
CA MET A 1 -56.64 -30.55 -33.73
C MET A 1 -55.97 -30.72 -32.37
N SER A 2 -56.15 -31.87 -31.72
CA SER A 2 -55.47 -32.18 -30.45
C SER A 2 -54.00 -32.51 -30.75
N SER A 3 -53.07 -31.68 -30.30
CA SER A 3 -51.63 -31.91 -30.45
C SER A 3 -51.25 -33.25 -29.80
N SER A 4 -50.54 -34.10 -30.56
CA SER A 4 -50.18 -35.44 -30.08
C SER A 4 -49.29 -35.35 -28.82
N PRO A 5 -49.38 -36.32 -27.89
CA PRO A 5 -48.57 -36.31 -26.67
C PRO A 5 -47.06 -36.22 -26.95
N ARG A 6 -46.60 -36.76 -28.08
CA ARG A 6 -45.20 -36.68 -28.54
C ARG A 6 -44.82 -35.25 -28.96
N PHE A 7 -45.69 -34.56 -29.69
CA PHE A 7 -45.46 -33.17 -30.08
C PHE A 7 -45.35 -32.24 -28.87
N ARG A 8 -46.22 -32.42 -27.87
CA ARG A 8 -46.16 -31.63 -26.62
C ARG A 8 -44.85 -31.83 -25.87
N ARG A 9 -44.36 -33.07 -25.77
CA ARG A 9 -43.06 -33.37 -25.12
C ARG A 9 -41.87 -32.75 -25.85
N ILE A 10 -41.85 -32.84 -27.17
CA ILE A 10 -40.78 -32.23 -27.99
C ILE A 10 -40.83 -30.69 -27.88
N ALA A 11 -42.01 -30.10 -27.95
CA ALA A 11 -42.19 -28.65 -27.80
C ALA A 11 -41.76 -28.16 -26.42
N THR A 12 -42.14 -28.86 -25.34
CA THR A 12 -41.67 -28.55 -23.98
C THR A 12 -40.15 -28.67 -23.88
N ALA A 13 -39.55 -29.75 -24.39
CA ALA A 13 -38.10 -29.91 -24.36
C ALA A 13 -37.37 -28.82 -25.15
N ALA A 14 -37.86 -28.43 -26.32
CA ALA A 14 -37.29 -27.36 -27.14
C ALA A 14 -37.40 -25.99 -26.46
N VAL A 15 -38.56 -25.68 -25.87
CA VAL A 15 -38.76 -24.43 -25.11
C VAL A 15 -37.85 -24.41 -23.88
N SER A 16 -37.76 -25.50 -23.12
CA SER A 16 -36.86 -25.60 -21.98
C SER A 16 -35.39 -25.44 -22.39
N ALA A 17 -34.97 -26.03 -23.51
CA ALA A 17 -33.61 -25.87 -24.02
C ALA A 17 -33.33 -24.43 -24.48
N LEU A 18 -34.30 -23.76 -25.13
CA LEU A 18 -34.19 -22.36 -25.51
C LEU A 18 -34.14 -21.43 -24.30
N VAL A 19 -34.96 -21.68 -23.28
CA VAL A 19 -34.93 -20.91 -22.02
C VAL A 19 -33.60 -21.13 -21.30
N LEU A 20 -33.11 -22.38 -21.23
CA LEU A 20 -31.82 -22.68 -20.63
C LEU A 20 -30.68 -21.97 -21.40
N LEU A 21 -30.70 -22.04 -22.72
CA LEU A 21 -29.72 -21.34 -23.57
C LEU A 21 -29.78 -19.82 -23.33
N ALA A 22 -30.98 -19.24 -23.27
CA ALA A 22 -31.16 -17.84 -22.97
C ALA A 22 -30.63 -17.47 -21.58
N MET A 23 -30.88 -18.29 -20.54
CA MET A 23 -30.32 -18.07 -19.20
C MET A 23 -28.80 -18.19 -19.18
N LEU A 24 -28.22 -19.14 -19.91
CA LEU A 24 -26.77 -19.27 -20.06
C LEU A 24 -26.17 -18.05 -20.76
N VAL A 25 -26.82 -17.50 -21.79
CA VAL A 25 -26.35 -16.28 -22.45
C VAL A 25 -26.50 -15.06 -21.54
N VAL A 26 -27.62 -14.94 -20.83
CA VAL A 26 -27.83 -13.82 -19.89
C VAL A 26 -26.81 -13.87 -18.76
N GLY A 27 -26.49 -15.06 -18.22
CA GLY A 27 -25.51 -15.20 -17.14
C GLY A 27 -24.08 -14.81 -17.53
N THR A 28 -23.72 -14.82 -18.83
CA THR A 28 -22.42 -14.32 -19.29
C THR A 28 -22.42 -12.83 -19.64
N GLN A 29 -23.59 -12.17 -19.66
CA GLN A 29 -23.71 -10.74 -20.00
C GLN A 29 -24.09 -9.86 -18.82
N VAL A 30 -24.79 -10.41 -17.82
CA VAL A 30 -25.21 -9.67 -16.64
C VAL A 30 -24.08 -9.64 -15.62
N GLN A 31 -23.65 -8.43 -15.29
CA GLN A 31 -22.70 -8.17 -14.21
C GLN A 31 -23.42 -8.26 -12.85
N VAL A 32 -22.79 -8.93 -11.91
CA VAL A 32 -23.27 -9.00 -10.53
C VAL A 32 -22.68 -7.85 -9.70
N PRO A 33 -23.39 -7.35 -8.68
CA PRO A 33 -22.92 -6.25 -7.83
C PRO A 33 -21.91 -6.74 -6.76
N TYR A 34 -20.96 -7.58 -7.16
CA TYR A 34 -19.95 -8.16 -6.29
C TYR A 34 -18.57 -8.02 -6.93
N ALA A 35 -17.57 -7.75 -6.10
CA ALA A 35 -16.17 -7.88 -6.43
C ALA A 35 -15.61 -9.19 -5.84
N ALA A 36 -14.57 -9.73 -6.46
CA ALA A 36 -13.84 -10.89 -5.94
C ALA A 36 -12.49 -10.44 -5.36
N LEU A 37 -12.27 -10.74 -4.09
CA LEU A 37 -11.02 -10.52 -3.38
C LEU A 37 -10.23 -11.82 -3.33
N GLY A 38 -8.94 -11.79 -3.65
CA GLY A 38 -8.08 -12.96 -3.66
C GLY A 38 -6.61 -12.66 -3.35
N PRO A 39 -5.75 -13.70 -3.30
CA PRO A 39 -4.31 -13.54 -3.20
C PRO A 39 -3.79 -12.64 -4.33
N GLY A 40 -3.08 -11.57 -3.98
CA GLY A 40 -2.45 -10.66 -4.93
C GLY A 40 -1.02 -11.09 -5.30
N PRO A 41 -0.36 -10.37 -6.22
CA PRO A 41 1.06 -10.55 -6.47
C PRO A 41 1.91 -10.27 -5.21
N THR A 42 3.10 -10.87 -5.18
CA THR A 42 4.13 -10.52 -4.20
C THR A 42 5.28 -9.81 -4.90
N LEU A 43 5.95 -8.91 -4.20
CA LEU A 43 7.06 -8.14 -4.74
C LEU A 43 8.25 -8.18 -3.77
N ASN A 44 9.40 -8.65 -4.24
CA ASN A 44 10.64 -8.67 -3.45
C ASN A 44 11.23 -7.25 -3.40
N THR A 45 11.25 -6.64 -2.23
CA THR A 45 11.72 -5.25 -2.03
C THR A 45 13.23 -5.11 -2.21
N LEU A 46 13.98 -6.19 -2.03
CA LEU A 46 15.44 -6.25 -2.23
C LEU A 46 15.82 -6.49 -3.70
N GLY A 47 14.82 -6.83 -4.53
CA GLY A 47 15.00 -7.24 -5.91
C GLY A 47 14.79 -6.13 -6.95
N MET A 48 14.67 -6.58 -8.19
CA MET A 48 14.31 -5.74 -9.33
C MET A 48 12.84 -5.96 -9.71
N THR A 49 12.20 -4.92 -10.21
CA THR A 49 10.86 -4.97 -10.79
C THR A 49 10.84 -4.34 -12.17
N LYS A 50 9.84 -4.73 -12.97
CA LYS A 50 9.60 -4.18 -14.30
C LYS A 50 8.50 -3.15 -14.19
N VAL A 51 8.80 -1.93 -14.62
CA VAL A 51 7.82 -0.84 -14.72
C VAL A 51 7.76 -0.35 -16.15
N GLU A 52 6.57 0.03 -16.60
CA GLU A 52 6.40 0.69 -17.88
C GLU A 52 6.71 2.18 -17.73
N GLN A 53 7.73 2.65 -18.47
CA GLN A 53 8.14 4.04 -18.50
C GLN A 53 8.28 4.47 -19.96
N ASP A 54 7.55 5.51 -20.37
CA ASP A 54 7.53 6.03 -21.75
C ASP A 54 7.20 4.97 -22.82
N GLY A 55 6.27 4.05 -22.51
CA GLY A 55 5.88 2.95 -23.40
C GLY A 55 6.92 1.85 -23.55
N LYS A 56 7.93 1.81 -22.66
CA LYS A 56 8.96 0.75 -22.61
C LYS A 56 9.00 0.11 -21.23
N VAL A 57 9.14 -1.21 -21.20
CA VAL A 57 9.36 -1.95 -19.95
C VAL A 57 10.82 -1.80 -19.55
N VAL A 58 11.07 -1.12 -18.44
CA VAL A 58 12.41 -0.93 -17.85
C VAL A 58 12.49 -1.66 -16.52
N GLU A 59 13.66 -2.21 -16.22
CA GLU A 59 13.94 -2.89 -14.96
C GLU A 59 14.57 -1.91 -13.96
N ARG A 60 13.96 -1.80 -12.78
CA ARG A 60 14.35 -0.87 -11.70
C ARG A 60 14.47 -1.65 -10.39
N ARG A 61 15.33 -1.21 -9.48
CA ARG A 61 15.35 -1.77 -8.12
C ARG A 61 14.08 -1.32 -7.39
N VAL A 62 13.45 -2.21 -6.62
CA VAL A 62 12.22 -1.89 -5.88
C VAL A 62 12.50 -0.85 -4.79
N VAL A 63 13.60 -1.00 -4.05
CA VAL A 63 14.10 0.02 -3.11
C VAL A 63 15.52 0.41 -3.49
N GLN A 64 15.68 1.53 -4.17
CA GLN A 64 16.97 2.08 -4.55
C GLN A 64 17.47 3.07 -3.50
N ILE A 65 18.71 2.88 -3.03
CA ILE A 65 19.38 3.79 -2.11
C ILE A 65 20.62 4.34 -2.81
N ASP A 66 20.67 5.66 -2.96
CA ASP A 66 21.81 6.39 -3.52
C ASP A 66 22.53 7.17 -2.41
N GLY A 67 23.85 7.38 -2.57
CA GLY A 67 24.65 8.22 -1.66
C GLY A 67 25.16 7.56 -0.37
N ALA A 68 24.91 6.27 -0.18
CA ALA A 68 25.55 5.46 0.86
C ALA A 68 25.99 4.10 0.32
N PRO A 69 27.02 3.48 0.92
CA PRO A 69 27.31 2.07 0.66
C PRO A 69 26.11 1.23 1.12
N VAL A 70 25.67 0.33 0.24
CA VAL A 70 24.61 -0.65 0.53
C VAL A 70 25.22 -2.04 0.70
N ASP A 71 24.67 -2.83 1.62
CA ASP A 71 25.08 -4.22 1.78
C ASP A 71 24.49 -5.12 0.68
N LYS A 72 25.11 -6.29 0.50
CA LYS A 72 24.63 -7.30 -0.44
C LYS A 72 23.55 -8.16 0.22
N THR A 73 22.49 -8.38 -0.53
CA THR A 73 21.34 -9.15 -0.08
C THR A 73 21.10 -10.32 -1.03
N THR A 74 20.81 -11.50 -0.48
CA THR A 74 20.67 -12.77 -1.21
C THR A 74 19.36 -13.49 -0.90
N GLY A 75 18.68 -13.12 0.19
CA GLY A 75 17.34 -13.61 0.54
C GLY A 75 16.21 -12.84 -0.16
N ASN A 76 14.99 -13.09 0.28
CA ASN A 76 13.80 -12.39 -0.20
C ASN A 76 13.09 -11.71 0.96
N LEU A 77 12.69 -10.47 0.73
CA LEU A 77 11.84 -9.70 1.62
C LEU A 77 10.64 -9.24 0.80
N ASN A 78 9.58 -10.04 0.79
CA ASN A 78 8.44 -9.81 -0.09
C ASN A 78 7.31 -9.07 0.62
N LEU A 79 6.86 -7.96 0.03
CA LEU A 79 5.54 -7.42 0.35
C LEU A 79 4.46 -8.21 -0.39
N THR A 80 3.26 -8.25 0.18
CA THR A 80 2.09 -8.93 -0.39
C THR A 80 0.91 -8.00 -0.54
N THR A 81 0.16 -8.17 -1.62
CA THR A 81 -1.06 -7.40 -1.89
C THR A 81 -2.29 -8.30 -1.94
N VAL A 82 -3.46 -7.67 -2.05
CA VAL A 82 -4.72 -8.36 -2.37
C VAL A 82 -5.08 -8.05 -3.81
N SER A 83 -5.60 -9.05 -4.53
CA SER A 83 -6.17 -8.85 -5.87
C SER A 83 -7.66 -8.53 -5.73
N VAL A 84 -8.11 -7.51 -6.46
CA VAL A 84 -9.52 -7.14 -6.58
C VAL A 84 -9.94 -7.31 -8.03
N SER A 85 -10.94 -8.16 -8.28
CA SER A 85 -11.58 -8.30 -9.59
C SER A 85 -12.98 -7.70 -9.56
N ASP A 86 -13.23 -6.70 -10.40
CA ASP A 86 -14.52 -6.01 -10.57
C ASP A 86 -15.21 -6.42 -11.90
N GLY A 87 -16.48 -6.06 -12.07
CA GLY A 87 -17.23 -6.25 -13.32
C GLY A 87 -17.56 -7.72 -13.60
N LEU A 88 -17.65 -8.54 -12.55
CA LEU A 88 -17.85 -9.98 -12.64
C LEU A 88 -19.20 -10.32 -13.27
N THR A 89 -19.21 -11.25 -14.22
CA THR A 89 -20.46 -11.89 -14.66
C THR A 89 -20.93 -12.89 -13.61
N LEU A 90 -22.18 -13.38 -13.73
CA LEU A 90 -22.71 -14.39 -12.82
C LEU A 90 -21.85 -15.67 -12.82
N PHE A 91 -21.35 -16.09 -13.99
CA PHE A 91 -20.51 -17.28 -14.08
C PHE A 91 -19.09 -17.05 -13.59
N ASP A 92 -18.53 -15.84 -13.74
CA ASP A 92 -17.24 -15.49 -13.14
C ASP A 92 -17.34 -15.56 -11.62
N ALA A 93 -18.36 -14.91 -11.03
CA ALA A 93 -18.57 -14.91 -9.59
C ALA A 93 -18.76 -16.33 -9.05
N LEU A 94 -19.59 -17.16 -9.70
CA LEU A 94 -19.79 -18.55 -9.31
C LEU A 94 -18.50 -19.37 -9.43
N GLY A 95 -17.75 -19.21 -10.53
CA GLY A 95 -16.50 -19.93 -10.75
C GLY A 95 -15.41 -19.55 -9.74
N MET A 96 -15.24 -18.25 -9.48
CA MET A 96 -14.29 -17.73 -8.50
C MET A 96 -14.65 -18.17 -7.08
N TRP A 97 -15.93 -18.13 -6.72
CA TRP A 97 -16.41 -18.62 -5.42
C TRP A 97 -16.18 -20.13 -5.26
N LEU A 98 -16.52 -20.94 -6.27
CA LEU A 98 -16.30 -22.38 -6.26
C LEU A 98 -14.81 -22.78 -6.19
N SER A 99 -13.90 -21.91 -6.62
CA SER A 99 -12.46 -22.17 -6.54
C SER A 99 -11.92 -22.19 -5.09
N GLY A 100 -12.65 -21.60 -4.14
CA GLY A 100 -12.22 -21.43 -2.74
C GLY A 100 -11.07 -20.43 -2.53
N LYS A 101 -10.50 -19.87 -3.60
CA LYS A 101 -9.40 -18.90 -3.54
C LYS A 101 -9.85 -17.46 -3.39
N TYR A 102 -11.08 -17.16 -3.81
CA TYR A 102 -11.63 -15.82 -3.85
C TYR A 102 -12.83 -15.67 -2.90
N ALA A 103 -12.89 -14.54 -2.21
CA ALA A 103 -14.05 -14.12 -1.44
C ALA A 103 -14.90 -13.15 -2.26
N LEU A 104 -16.19 -13.43 -2.42
CA LEU A 104 -17.13 -12.49 -3.04
C LEU A 104 -17.59 -11.48 -1.99
N THR A 105 -17.35 -10.21 -2.26
CA THR A 105 -17.69 -9.07 -1.40
C THR A 105 -18.58 -8.11 -2.17
N PRO A 106 -19.60 -7.48 -1.57
CA PRO A 106 -20.39 -6.46 -2.22
C PRO A 106 -19.48 -5.39 -2.85
N ARG A 107 -19.75 -5.03 -4.11
CA ARG A 107 -18.88 -4.11 -4.85
C ARG A 107 -18.71 -2.76 -4.11
N ASP A 108 -19.77 -2.28 -3.48
CA ASP A 108 -19.82 -1.00 -2.77
C ASP A 108 -18.91 -0.95 -1.52
N GLU A 109 -18.49 -2.10 -0.98
CA GLU A 109 -17.52 -2.15 0.13
C GLU A 109 -16.09 -1.88 -0.35
N VAL A 110 -15.80 -2.15 -1.63
CA VAL A 110 -14.47 -1.96 -2.23
C VAL A 110 -14.40 -0.69 -3.06
N TYR A 111 -15.48 -0.39 -3.79
CA TYR A 111 -15.66 0.80 -4.61
C TYR A 111 -16.93 1.53 -4.16
N PRO A 112 -16.82 2.46 -3.20
CA PRO A 112 -17.96 3.23 -2.71
C PRO A 112 -18.72 3.93 -3.86
N PRO A 113 -20.06 3.96 -3.83
CA PRO A 113 -20.86 4.50 -4.94
C PRO A 113 -20.72 6.01 -5.13
N ASP A 114 -20.14 6.73 -4.17
CA ASP A 114 -19.85 8.17 -4.21
C ASP A 114 -18.46 8.51 -4.78
N ARG A 115 -17.72 7.50 -5.25
CA ARG A 115 -16.38 7.63 -5.84
C ARG A 115 -16.26 6.82 -7.13
N THR A 116 -15.43 7.30 -8.06
CA THR A 116 -15.07 6.50 -9.25
C THR A 116 -13.90 5.58 -8.93
N THR A 117 -13.71 4.54 -9.75
CA THR A 117 -12.57 3.61 -9.61
C THR A 117 -11.24 4.36 -9.69
N GLU A 118 -11.14 5.37 -10.56
CA GLU A 118 -9.95 6.20 -10.72
C GLU A 118 -9.65 7.00 -9.45
N GLN A 119 -10.67 7.56 -8.79
CA GLN A 119 -10.50 8.28 -7.52
C GLN A 119 -10.01 7.36 -6.40
N VAL A 120 -10.53 6.13 -6.33
CA VAL A 120 -10.08 5.12 -5.37
C VAL A 120 -8.62 4.71 -5.64
N GLN A 121 -8.23 4.58 -6.90
CA GLN A 121 -6.85 4.28 -7.28
C GLN A 121 -5.89 5.42 -6.92
N GLU A 122 -6.30 6.67 -7.16
CA GLU A 122 -5.53 7.85 -6.79
C GLU A 122 -5.36 7.95 -5.27
N GLU A 123 -6.41 7.70 -4.49
CA GLU A 123 -6.34 7.65 -3.03
C GLU A 123 -5.37 6.57 -2.55
N ASN A 124 -5.46 5.35 -3.12
CA ASN A 124 -4.55 4.26 -2.78
C ASN A 124 -3.08 4.60 -3.12
N ALA A 125 -2.83 5.34 -4.20
CA ALA A 125 -1.49 5.80 -4.58
C ALA A 125 -0.96 6.87 -3.60
N LEU A 126 -1.82 7.78 -3.15
CA LEU A 126 -1.48 8.75 -2.09
C LEU A 126 -1.17 8.05 -0.77
N GLN A 127 -1.98 7.06 -0.37
CA GLN A 127 -1.72 6.25 0.83
C GLN A 127 -0.40 5.47 0.71
N MET A 128 -0.06 4.97 -0.49
CA MET A 128 1.23 4.32 -0.73
C MET A 128 2.39 5.29 -0.58
N THR A 129 2.25 6.53 -1.07
CA THR A 129 3.25 7.59 -0.87
C THR A 129 3.47 7.89 0.62
N GLY A 130 2.39 8.02 1.40
CA GLY A 130 2.50 8.15 2.86
C GLY A 130 3.17 6.94 3.51
N SER A 131 2.86 5.72 3.05
CA SER A 131 3.52 4.49 3.51
C SER A 131 5.01 4.46 3.21
N GLU A 132 5.45 4.93 2.04
CA GLU A 132 6.86 5.03 1.64
C GLU A 132 7.62 6.05 2.50
N GLU A 133 6.99 7.20 2.78
CA GLU A 133 7.55 8.24 3.63
C GLU A 133 7.69 7.77 5.09
N ASN A 134 6.62 7.22 5.67
CA ASN A 134 6.66 6.64 7.02
C ASN A 134 7.71 5.53 7.14
N ALA A 135 7.80 4.65 6.13
CA ALA A 135 8.83 3.62 6.08
C ALA A 135 10.24 4.20 6.05
N THR A 136 10.45 5.27 5.28
CA THR A 136 11.74 5.96 5.18
C THR A 136 12.12 6.62 6.51
N VAL A 137 11.19 7.33 7.16
CA VAL A 137 11.45 7.95 8.48
C VAL A 137 11.75 6.88 9.52
N ALA A 138 10.90 5.85 9.63
CA ALA A 138 11.07 4.80 10.62
C ALA A 138 12.39 4.03 10.44
N ALA A 139 12.74 3.67 9.21
CA ALA A 139 14.00 2.98 8.92
C ALA A 139 15.23 3.84 9.19
N LEU A 140 15.21 5.11 8.75
CA LEU A 140 16.36 6.00 8.97
C LEU A 140 16.50 6.34 10.45
N ARG A 141 15.41 6.52 11.18
CA ARG A 141 15.41 6.70 12.63
C ARG A 141 15.99 5.48 13.35
N PHE A 142 15.57 4.27 12.98
CA PHE A 142 16.15 3.02 13.50
C PHE A 142 17.67 2.96 13.30
N LEU A 143 18.17 3.54 12.21
CA LEU A 143 19.59 3.62 11.87
C LEU A 143 20.30 4.85 12.44
N ASP A 144 19.69 5.59 13.36
CA ASP A 144 20.18 6.85 13.93
C ASP A 144 20.52 7.92 12.87
N ARG A 145 19.78 7.93 11.76
CA ARG A 145 19.93 8.90 10.65
C ARG A 145 18.78 9.91 10.67
N PRO A 146 19.07 11.22 10.88
CA PRO A 146 18.02 12.22 10.95
C PRO A 146 17.34 12.46 9.59
N THR A 147 16.03 12.68 9.63
CA THR A 147 15.19 13.04 8.48
C THR A 147 14.62 14.45 8.64
N VAL A 148 14.16 15.02 7.51
CA VAL A 148 13.52 16.34 7.45
C VAL A 148 12.37 16.30 6.44
N LEU A 149 11.28 17.00 6.74
CA LEU A 149 10.21 17.24 5.77
C LEU A 149 10.57 18.45 4.91
N ARG A 150 10.93 18.21 3.65
CA ARG A 150 11.43 19.24 2.73
C ARG A 150 10.39 19.59 1.67
N ILE A 151 10.25 20.87 1.37
CA ILE A 151 9.50 21.34 0.21
C ILE A 151 10.32 21.05 -1.06
N ALA A 152 9.86 20.10 -1.87
CA ALA A 152 10.44 19.78 -3.17
C ALA A 152 10.01 20.81 -4.23
N GLY A 153 8.80 21.36 -4.12
CA GLY A 153 8.28 22.33 -5.08
C GLY A 153 7.09 23.12 -4.55
N VAL A 154 6.85 24.28 -5.17
CA VAL A 154 5.73 25.17 -4.84
C VAL A 154 4.96 25.45 -6.13
N GLY A 155 3.64 25.24 -6.11
CA GLY A 155 2.80 25.52 -7.27
C GLY A 155 2.83 27.00 -7.63
N ALA A 156 2.98 27.32 -8.92
CA ALA A 156 3.13 28.71 -9.37
C ALA A 156 1.93 29.62 -9.00
N GLU A 157 0.73 29.05 -8.97
CA GLU A 157 -0.53 29.74 -8.60
C GLU A 157 -1.04 29.29 -7.21
N SER A 158 -0.19 28.65 -6.41
CA SER A 158 -0.55 28.18 -5.08
C SER A 158 -0.60 29.32 -4.06
N PRO A 159 -1.35 29.17 -2.94
CA PRO A 159 -1.27 30.12 -1.82
C PRO A 159 0.12 30.22 -1.18
N SER A 160 0.97 29.20 -1.39
CA SER A 160 2.36 29.21 -0.93
C SER A 160 3.31 29.96 -1.85
N ALA A 161 2.87 30.35 -3.06
CA ALA A 161 3.68 31.07 -4.02
C ALA A 161 4.19 32.40 -3.44
N GLY A 162 5.51 32.60 -3.48
CA GLY A 162 6.16 33.78 -2.91
C GLY A 162 6.35 33.74 -1.39
N VAL A 163 5.81 32.74 -0.69
CA VAL A 163 5.98 32.55 0.76
C VAL A 163 6.96 31.41 1.05
N LEU A 164 6.68 30.22 0.52
CA LEU A 164 7.54 29.05 0.61
C LEU A 164 8.44 28.93 -0.63
N GLN A 165 9.54 28.21 -0.47
CA GLN A 165 10.54 27.95 -1.50
C GLN A 165 10.94 26.48 -1.49
N ALA A 166 11.33 25.97 -2.66
CA ALA A 166 11.96 24.65 -2.73
C ALA A 166 13.23 24.63 -1.85
N GLY A 167 13.39 23.58 -1.06
CA GLY A 167 14.47 23.43 -0.09
C GLY A 167 14.13 23.92 1.32
N ASP A 168 12.97 24.56 1.54
CA ASP A 168 12.48 24.83 2.89
C ASP A 168 12.24 23.51 3.63
N VAL A 169 12.69 23.42 4.88
CA VAL A 169 12.37 22.31 5.78
C VAL A 169 11.23 22.75 6.69
N VAL A 170 10.11 22.06 6.67
CA VAL A 170 8.97 22.33 7.55
C VAL A 170 9.12 21.51 8.81
N THR A 171 9.00 22.14 9.97
CA THR A 171 9.07 21.46 11.28
C THR A 171 7.73 21.46 11.99
N ARG A 172 6.93 22.53 11.84
CA ARG A 172 5.57 22.59 12.39
C ARG A 172 4.61 23.29 11.44
N ALA A 173 3.35 22.84 11.44
CA ALA A 173 2.23 23.49 10.78
C ALA A 173 1.10 23.72 11.79
N GLY A 174 0.65 24.96 11.95
CA GLY A 174 -0.42 25.28 12.90
C GLY A 174 -0.12 24.89 14.35
N GLY A 175 1.17 24.86 14.75
CA GLY A 175 1.63 24.41 16.07
C GLY A 175 1.77 22.89 16.23
N VAL A 176 1.35 22.10 15.24
CA VAL A 176 1.52 20.63 15.19
C VAL A 176 2.84 20.31 14.52
N GLU A 177 3.61 19.40 15.10
CA GLU A 177 4.85 18.89 14.51
C GLU A 177 4.53 18.01 13.30
N VAL A 178 5.30 18.16 12.23
CA VAL A 178 5.07 17.45 10.97
C VAL A 178 6.39 16.88 10.46
N GLU A 179 6.43 15.57 10.29
CA GLU A 179 7.59 14.83 9.82
C GLU A 179 7.37 14.25 8.41
N THR A 180 6.11 14.02 8.02
CA THR A 180 5.74 13.47 6.71
C THR A 180 4.84 14.41 5.90
N SER A 181 4.79 14.20 4.58
CA SER A 181 3.89 14.98 3.73
C SER A 181 2.42 14.65 4.02
N GLU A 182 2.13 13.43 4.46
CA GLU A 182 0.79 13.02 4.93
C GLU A 182 0.36 13.84 6.15
N GLU A 183 1.20 13.94 7.19
CA GLU A 183 0.91 14.75 8.38
C GLU A 183 0.70 16.23 8.06
N LEU A 184 1.53 16.79 7.17
CA LEU A 184 1.35 18.16 6.70
C LEU A 184 0.02 18.34 5.95
N ARG A 185 -0.33 17.43 5.04
CA ARG A 185 -1.62 17.46 4.33
C ARG A 185 -2.79 17.32 5.30
N ASP A 186 -2.65 16.48 6.32
CA ASP A 186 -3.65 16.27 7.37
C ASP A 186 -3.91 17.54 8.18
N VAL A 187 -2.86 18.25 8.58
CA VAL A 187 -2.98 19.53 9.28
C VAL A 187 -3.64 20.58 8.37
N VAL A 188 -3.22 20.64 7.10
CA VAL A 188 -3.73 21.63 6.14
C VAL A 188 -5.22 21.38 5.82
N SER A 189 -5.61 20.14 5.56
CA SER A 189 -6.97 19.77 5.15
C SER A 189 -8.00 19.93 6.27
N LYS A 190 -7.60 19.76 7.54
CA LYS A 190 -8.46 19.97 8.73
C LYS A 190 -8.82 21.44 8.97
N ASN A 191 -8.16 22.37 8.29
CA ASN A 191 -8.43 23.80 8.40
C ASN A 191 -9.24 24.31 7.20
N PRO A 192 -10.25 25.18 7.40
CA PRO A 192 -11.05 25.69 6.30
C PRO A 192 -10.27 26.71 5.44
N PRO A 193 -10.66 26.90 4.17
CA PRO A 193 -10.13 27.96 3.32
C PRO A 193 -10.27 29.35 3.95
N GLY A 194 -9.27 30.21 3.73
CA GLY A 194 -9.17 31.53 4.35
C GLY A 194 -8.46 31.54 5.72
N THR A 195 -8.18 30.37 6.29
CA THR A 195 -7.38 30.26 7.52
C THR A 195 -5.93 30.67 7.25
N VAL A 196 -5.37 31.51 8.11
CA VAL A 196 -3.93 31.83 8.11
C VAL A 196 -3.21 30.76 8.91
N LEU A 197 -2.49 29.88 8.22
CA LEU A 197 -1.74 28.78 8.84
C LEU A 197 -0.27 29.22 9.07
N PRO A 198 0.19 29.32 10.32
CA PRO A 198 1.61 29.54 10.60
C PRO A 198 2.39 28.24 10.32
N LEU A 199 3.50 28.38 9.60
CA LEU A 199 4.46 27.31 9.34
C LEU A 199 5.80 27.70 9.97
N GLU A 200 6.31 26.83 10.84
CA GLU A 200 7.69 26.92 11.32
C GLU A 200 8.58 26.16 10.35
N ILE A 201 9.54 26.87 9.75
CA ILE A 201 10.43 26.33 8.74
C ILE A 201 11.88 26.67 9.03
N VAL A 202 12.79 25.88 8.48
CA VAL A 202 14.21 26.17 8.40
C VAL A 202 14.57 26.41 6.94
N ARG A 203 14.99 27.64 6.61
CA ARG A 203 15.45 28.01 5.26
C ARG A 203 16.92 28.33 5.30
N GLN A 204 17.71 27.59 4.52
CA GLN A 204 19.17 27.75 4.48
C GLN A 204 19.81 27.75 5.89
N GLY A 205 19.32 26.88 6.77
CA GLY A 205 19.79 26.75 8.16
C GLY A 205 19.26 27.80 9.14
N THR A 206 18.43 28.76 8.72
CA THR A 206 17.85 29.78 9.60
C THR A 206 16.39 29.43 9.93
N PRO A 207 16.04 29.23 11.21
CA PRO A 207 14.65 29.07 11.63
C PRO A 207 13.84 30.35 11.39
N GLN A 208 12.65 30.21 10.85
CA GLN A 208 11.71 31.31 10.63
C GLN A 208 10.27 30.82 10.68
N THR A 209 9.35 31.72 11.00
CA THR A 209 7.92 31.45 10.93
C THR A 209 7.35 32.21 9.74
N VAL A 210 6.72 31.50 8.81
CA VAL A 210 5.98 32.09 7.69
C VAL A 210 4.49 31.82 7.87
N SER A 211 3.64 32.63 7.26
CA SER A 211 2.18 32.45 7.34
C SER A 211 1.63 32.34 5.94
N VAL A 212 0.85 31.29 5.70
CA VAL A 212 0.18 31.05 4.41
C VAL A 212 -1.32 31.06 4.63
N THR A 213 -2.04 31.85 3.83
CA THR A 213 -3.51 31.84 3.83
C THR A 213 -3.98 30.70 2.94
N LEU A 214 -4.62 29.69 3.52
CA LEU A 214 -5.09 28.52 2.79
C LEU A 214 -6.18 28.89 1.78
N THR A 215 -6.16 28.28 0.60
CA THR A 215 -7.27 28.36 -0.37
C THR A 215 -8.11 27.10 -0.32
N ALA A 216 -9.19 27.03 -1.11
CA ALA A 216 -9.97 25.80 -1.29
C ALA A 216 -9.13 24.73 -2.00
N HIS A 217 -9.22 23.48 -1.53
CA HIS A 217 -8.68 22.33 -2.24
C HIS A 217 -9.46 22.13 -3.56
N PRO A 218 -8.79 21.84 -4.69
CA PRO A 218 -9.47 21.61 -5.97
C PRO A 218 -10.59 20.57 -5.89
N ASP A 219 -10.36 19.49 -5.13
CA ASP A 219 -11.28 18.35 -5.00
C ASP A 219 -12.18 18.42 -3.76
N ASP A 220 -11.89 19.30 -2.79
CA ASP A 220 -12.73 19.53 -1.62
C ASP A 220 -12.75 21.02 -1.23
N ALA A 221 -13.84 21.69 -1.58
CA ALA A 221 -14.01 23.11 -1.31
C ALA A 221 -14.04 23.47 0.20
N LYS A 222 -14.18 22.49 1.10
CA LYS A 222 -14.14 22.70 2.55
C LYS A 222 -12.75 22.49 3.15
N ALA A 223 -11.87 21.78 2.45
CA ALA A 223 -10.52 21.53 2.90
C ALA A 223 -9.59 22.68 2.48
N GLY A 224 -8.68 23.03 3.38
CA GLY A 224 -7.60 23.95 3.08
C GLY A 224 -6.63 23.37 2.06
N PHE A 225 -6.01 24.25 1.28
CA PHE A 225 -4.99 23.92 0.30
C PHE A 225 -3.76 24.77 0.51
N LEU A 226 -2.59 24.13 0.56
CA LEU A 226 -1.29 24.78 0.70
C LEU A 226 -0.56 24.89 -0.65
N GLY A 227 -0.76 23.92 -1.55
CA GLY A 227 -0.20 23.90 -2.91
C GLY A 227 1.33 23.76 -2.98
N VAL A 228 1.89 22.91 -2.13
CA VAL A 228 3.31 22.51 -2.14
C VAL A 228 3.46 21.02 -2.38
N ALA A 229 4.55 20.63 -3.02
CA ALA A 229 5.05 19.26 -3.00
C ALA A 229 6.06 19.16 -1.86
N ALA A 230 5.74 18.38 -0.84
CA ALA A 230 6.64 18.06 0.27
C ALA A 230 7.09 16.60 0.13
N GLU A 231 8.32 16.33 0.56
CA GLU A 231 8.92 14.99 0.58
C GLU A 231 9.66 14.80 1.91
N VAL A 232 9.66 13.57 2.42
CA VAL A 232 10.63 13.17 3.46
C VAL A 232 11.99 13.02 2.81
N ALA A 233 12.99 13.68 3.37
CA ALA A 233 14.38 13.55 2.95
C ALA A 233 15.28 13.21 4.13
N ASN A 234 16.42 12.57 3.86
CA ASN A 234 17.48 12.51 4.84
C ASN A 234 18.07 13.91 5.06
N ALA A 235 18.50 14.23 6.28
CA ALA A 235 19.17 15.49 6.58
C ALA A 235 20.51 15.62 5.84
N ASP A 236 21.17 14.49 5.53
CA ASP A 236 22.21 14.40 4.52
C ASP A 236 21.57 14.32 3.12
N PRO A 237 21.69 15.39 2.29
CA PRO A 237 21.06 15.43 0.97
C PRO A 237 21.66 14.44 -0.03
N SER A 238 22.81 13.81 0.28
CA SER A 238 23.39 12.78 -0.58
C SER A 238 22.64 11.45 -0.48
N LEU A 239 22.07 11.14 0.69
CA LEU A 239 21.33 9.90 0.90
C LEU A 239 19.89 10.04 0.38
N LYS A 240 19.56 9.29 -0.67
CA LYS A 240 18.22 9.26 -1.25
C LYS A 240 17.68 7.83 -1.30
N VAL A 241 16.47 7.64 -0.80
CA VAL A 241 15.71 6.40 -0.94
C VAL A 241 14.62 6.61 -1.98
N THR A 242 14.54 5.73 -2.97
CA THR A 242 13.53 5.77 -4.04
C THR A 242 12.83 4.42 -4.12
N TYR A 243 11.51 4.44 -4.11
CA TYR A 243 10.68 3.23 -4.23
C TYR A 243 10.15 3.07 -5.64
N THR A 244 10.05 1.83 -6.10
CA THR A 244 9.44 1.46 -7.37
C THR A 244 8.61 0.21 -7.16
N VAL A 245 7.33 0.42 -6.85
CA VAL A 245 6.39 -0.67 -6.51
C VAL A 245 5.35 -0.94 -7.61
N GLY A 246 5.41 -0.23 -8.74
CA GLY A 246 4.46 -0.37 -9.84
C GLY A 246 3.05 0.08 -9.45
N ASP A 247 2.03 -0.69 -9.86
CA ASP A 247 0.63 -0.39 -9.59
C ASP A 247 0.15 -0.84 -8.19
N ILE A 248 1.08 -1.14 -7.27
CA ILE A 248 0.77 -1.53 -5.90
C ILE A 248 0.42 -0.28 -5.09
N GLY A 249 -0.80 -0.24 -4.57
CA GLY A 249 -1.30 0.85 -3.73
C GLY A 249 -1.68 0.44 -2.30
N GLY A 250 -2.06 1.43 -1.50
CA GLY A 250 -2.53 1.28 -0.12
C GLY A 250 -1.39 1.27 0.91
N PRO A 251 -1.71 1.43 2.21
CA PRO A 251 -0.71 1.74 3.23
C PRO A 251 0.05 0.49 3.75
N SER A 252 -0.31 -0.71 3.29
CA SER A 252 0.05 -1.97 3.95
C SER A 252 1.46 -2.51 3.67
N ALA A 253 2.27 -1.75 2.93
CA ALA A 253 3.63 -2.10 2.54
C ALA A 253 4.70 -1.50 3.46
N GLY A 254 4.34 -0.52 4.28
CA GLY A 254 5.29 0.33 5.02
C GLY A 254 6.32 -0.44 5.84
N MET A 255 5.89 -1.43 6.62
CA MET A 255 6.81 -2.25 7.42
C MET A 255 7.85 -2.97 6.55
N MET A 256 7.43 -3.56 5.43
CA MET A 256 8.33 -4.30 4.54
C MET A 256 9.30 -3.37 3.80
N LEU A 257 8.85 -2.17 3.41
CA LEU A 257 9.71 -1.15 2.82
C LEU A 257 10.74 -0.64 3.83
N ALA A 258 10.35 -0.42 5.08
CA ALA A 258 11.25 0.03 6.14
C ALA A 258 12.35 -1.01 6.40
N LEU A 259 11.97 -2.29 6.53
CA LEU A 259 12.92 -3.39 6.66
C LEU A 259 13.88 -3.50 5.47
N SER A 260 13.39 -3.23 4.25
CA SER A 260 14.22 -3.20 3.03
C SER A 260 15.26 -2.09 3.01
N VAL A 261 14.97 -0.96 3.67
CA VAL A 261 15.91 0.14 3.84
C VAL A 261 16.94 -0.22 4.92
N ILE A 262 16.49 -0.81 6.04
CA ILE A 262 17.39 -1.28 7.11
C ILE A 262 18.35 -2.32 6.55
N ASP A 263 17.84 -3.38 5.92
CA ASP A 263 18.65 -4.48 5.36
C ASP A 263 19.76 -3.99 4.42
N GLN A 264 19.48 -2.96 3.61
CA GLN A 264 20.47 -2.40 2.70
C GLN A 264 21.46 -1.44 3.37
N LEU A 265 21.11 -0.79 4.49
CA LEU A 265 21.96 0.20 5.17
C LEU A 265 22.64 -0.31 6.44
N SER A 266 22.25 -1.48 6.95
CA SER A 266 22.89 -2.17 8.06
C SER A 266 23.82 -3.27 7.57
N PRO A 267 24.95 -3.54 8.26
CA PRO A 267 25.77 -4.72 7.96
C PRO A 267 25.03 -6.03 8.23
N GLY A 268 25.12 -6.98 7.31
CA GLY A 268 24.47 -8.28 7.40
C GLY A 268 23.16 -8.36 6.62
N GLU A 269 22.57 -9.55 6.58
CA GLU A 269 21.30 -9.81 5.91
C GLU A 269 20.23 -10.12 6.95
N LEU A 270 19.23 -9.25 7.12
CA LEU A 270 18.05 -9.50 7.97
C LEU A 270 17.32 -10.77 7.55
N THR A 271 17.38 -11.10 6.27
CA THR A 271 16.73 -12.31 5.75
C THR A 271 17.50 -13.59 6.07
N HIS A 272 18.79 -13.51 6.41
CA HIS A 272 19.70 -14.65 6.54
C HIS A 272 19.60 -15.65 5.36
N GLY A 273 19.41 -15.13 4.14
CA GLY A 273 19.23 -15.93 2.92
C GLY A 273 17.89 -16.68 2.80
N LYS A 274 16.95 -16.45 3.71
CA LYS A 274 15.61 -17.07 3.69
C LYS A 274 14.65 -16.32 2.78
N PHE A 275 13.53 -16.98 2.46
CA PHE A 275 12.37 -16.32 1.84
C PHE A 275 11.40 -15.91 2.95
N ILE A 276 11.42 -14.60 3.25
CA ILE A 276 10.50 -13.94 4.16
C ILE A 276 9.52 -13.08 3.35
N ALA A 277 8.26 -13.12 3.74
CA ALA A 277 7.25 -12.18 3.28
C ALA A 277 6.57 -11.47 4.46
N GLY A 278 5.76 -10.46 4.20
CA GLY A 278 4.99 -9.83 5.25
C GLY A 278 4.14 -8.67 4.77
N THR A 279 3.49 -8.04 5.74
CA THR A 279 2.65 -6.85 5.53
C THR A 279 2.54 -6.08 6.84
N GLY A 280 2.18 -4.82 6.75
CA GLY A 280 1.95 -3.97 7.92
C GLY A 280 2.02 -2.52 7.49
N THR A 281 1.07 -1.71 7.96
CA THR A 281 1.28 -0.27 7.95
C THR A 281 2.37 0.06 8.96
N ILE A 282 3.01 1.21 8.81
CA ILE A 282 4.02 1.67 9.76
C ILE A 282 3.84 3.17 9.99
N THR A 283 4.02 3.61 11.24
CA THR A 283 4.14 5.04 11.56
C THR A 283 5.59 5.50 11.40
N ALA A 284 5.84 6.81 11.33
CA ALA A 284 7.19 7.37 11.40
C ALA A 284 7.98 6.91 12.65
N ASP A 285 7.28 6.66 13.76
CA ASP A 285 7.84 6.15 15.03
C ASP A 285 8.17 4.65 15.00
N GLY A 286 7.81 3.94 13.94
CA GLY A 286 8.07 2.52 13.80
C GLY A 286 7.02 1.61 14.41
N ASP A 287 5.85 2.13 14.81
CA ASP A 287 4.73 1.29 15.25
C ASP A 287 4.10 0.58 14.05
N VAL A 288 3.90 -0.73 14.16
CA VAL A 288 3.29 -1.55 13.11
C VAL A 288 1.78 -1.64 13.30
N GLY A 289 1.05 -1.18 12.30
CA GLY A 289 -0.41 -1.14 12.32
C GLY A 289 -1.09 -2.28 11.56
N PRO A 290 -2.40 -2.47 11.80
CA PRO A 290 -3.18 -3.54 11.18
C PRO A 290 -3.41 -3.28 9.69
N ILE A 291 -3.77 -4.34 8.98
CA ILE A 291 -4.07 -4.32 7.55
C ILE A 291 -5.37 -5.10 7.26
N GLY A 292 -5.91 -4.93 6.05
CA GLY A 292 -7.00 -5.75 5.53
C GLY A 292 -6.52 -6.93 4.68
N GLY A 293 -7.29 -8.02 4.69
CA GLY A 293 -7.08 -9.18 3.81
C GLY A 293 -5.87 -10.04 4.15
N ILE A 294 -5.55 -10.20 5.44
CA ILE A 294 -4.35 -10.94 5.89
C ILE A 294 -4.35 -12.40 5.41
N THR A 295 -5.52 -13.05 5.33
CA THR A 295 -5.64 -14.45 4.87
C THR A 295 -5.29 -14.61 3.39
N HIS A 296 -5.67 -13.64 2.55
CA HIS A 296 -5.25 -13.61 1.15
C HIS A 296 -3.75 -13.36 1.01
N LYS A 297 -3.18 -12.53 1.87
CA LYS A 297 -1.76 -12.17 1.88
C LYS A 297 -0.86 -13.32 2.35
N THR A 298 -1.23 -14.04 3.40
CA THR A 298 -0.49 -15.23 3.87
C THR A 298 -0.51 -16.33 2.81
N ARG A 299 -1.65 -16.56 2.15
CA ARG A 299 -1.74 -17.48 0.99
C ARG A 299 -0.87 -17.03 -0.18
N ALA A 300 -0.89 -15.74 -0.54
CA ALA A 300 -0.04 -15.20 -1.61
C ALA A 300 1.45 -15.41 -1.33
N ALA A 301 1.88 -15.17 -0.08
CA ALA A 301 3.24 -15.41 0.34
C ALA A 301 3.64 -16.89 0.30
N HIS A 302 2.78 -17.77 0.83
CA HIS A 302 2.99 -19.22 0.77
C HIS A 302 3.10 -19.71 -0.68
N ASP A 303 2.18 -19.29 -1.55
CA ASP A 303 2.17 -19.67 -2.97
C ASP A 303 3.41 -19.13 -3.72
N ALA A 304 3.97 -18.01 -3.27
CA ALA A 304 5.24 -17.47 -3.77
C ALA A 304 6.47 -18.23 -3.25
N GLY A 305 6.33 -19.07 -2.22
CA GLY A 305 7.39 -19.87 -1.62
C GLY A 305 7.99 -19.29 -0.34
N ALA A 306 7.36 -18.30 0.28
CA ALA A 306 7.78 -17.79 1.58
C ALA A 306 7.62 -18.88 2.66
N THR A 307 8.59 -18.94 3.57
CA THR A 307 8.57 -19.88 4.71
C THR A 307 8.21 -19.17 6.01
N VAL A 308 8.38 -17.85 6.04
CA VAL A 308 8.12 -16.98 7.18
C VAL A 308 7.29 -15.80 6.70
N PHE A 309 6.28 -15.42 7.48
CA PHE A 309 5.44 -14.28 7.23
C PHE A 309 5.34 -13.37 8.46
N LEU A 310 5.75 -12.11 8.30
CA LEU A 310 5.61 -11.08 9.33
C LEU A 310 4.15 -10.57 9.36
N VAL A 311 3.50 -10.71 10.52
CA VAL A 311 2.09 -10.38 10.75
C VAL A 311 2.00 -9.24 11.78
N PRO A 312 1.28 -8.15 11.49
CA PRO A 312 0.95 -7.15 12.50
C PRO A 312 0.19 -7.80 13.64
N ALA A 313 0.56 -7.53 14.90
CA ALA A 313 0.01 -8.24 16.06
C ALA A 313 -1.52 -8.20 16.13
N ARG A 314 -2.13 -7.10 15.69
CA ARG A 314 -3.59 -6.92 15.65
C ARG A 314 -4.29 -7.81 14.61
N ASN A 315 -3.57 -8.36 13.63
CA ASN A 315 -4.08 -9.30 12.64
C ASN A 315 -3.81 -10.77 12.98
N CYS A 316 -3.08 -11.09 14.07
CA CYS A 316 -2.70 -12.48 14.37
C CYS A 316 -3.89 -13.44 14.48
N ALA A 317 -4.97 -13.04 15.17
CA ALA A 317 -6.14 -13.90 15.33
C ALA A 317 -6.78 -14.28 13.99
N GLU A 318 -6.84 -13.34 13.05
CA GLU A 318 -7.35 -13.57 11.69
C GLU A 318 -6.36 -14.40 10.86
N ALA A 319 -5.07 -14.09 10.93
CA ALA A 319 -4.02 -14.81 10.20
C ALA A 319 -3.96 -16.30 10.57
N VAL A 320 -4.13 -16.64 11.86
CA VAL A 320 -4.12 -18.02 12.35
C VAL A 320 -5.36 -18.81 11.91
N SER A 321 -6.49 -18.13 11.70
CA SER A 321 -7.76 -18.80 11.32
C SER A 321 -7.69 -19.54 9.98
N ASP A 322 -6.75 -19.16 9.12
CA ASP A 322 -6.57 -19.68 7.76
C ASP A 322 -5.07 -19.69 7.38
N ARG A 323 -4.23 -20.11 8.32
CA ARG A 323 -2.78 -20.20 8.11
C ARG A 323 -2.46 -21.31 7.10
N PRO A 324 -1.73 -21.02 6.01
CA PRO A 324 -1.19 -22.05 5.13
C PRO A 324 -0.22 -22.99 5.85
N ASP A 325 -0.31 -24.29 5.57
CA ASP A 325 0.62 -25.28 6.13
C ASP A 325 2.07 -24.97 5.72
N GLY A 326 3.01 -25.04 6.68
CA GLY A 326 4.43 -24.77 6.41
C GLY A 326 4.82 -23.29 6.39
N LEU A 327 3.88 -22.36 6.59
CA LEU A 327 4.16 -20.93 6.75
C LEU A 327 4.23 -20.55 8.24
N GLU A 328 5.41 -20.12 8.70
CA GLU A 328 5.60 -19.59 10.05
C GLU A 328 5.04 -18.16 10.14
N LEU A 329 4.12 -17.90 11.08
CA LEU A 329 3.54 -16.57 11.31
C LEU A 329 4.25 -15.89 12.48
N VAL A 330 5.04 -14.87 12.17
CA VAL A 330 5.82 -14.10 13.15
C VAL A 330 5.05 -12.84 13.52
N LYS A 331 4.78 -12.65 14.81
CA LYS A 331 4.03 -11.51 15.34
C LYS A 331 4.93 -10.27 15.46
N VAL A 332 4.47 -9.14 14.92
CA VAL A 332 5.21 -7.87 14.95
C VAL A 332 4.33 -6.73 15.49
N GLU A 333 4.86 -5.96 16.44
CA GLU A 333 4.23 -4.75 17.01
C GLU A 333 4.96 -3.46 16.63
N THR A 334 6.29 -3.53 16.49
CA THR A 334 7.15 -2.40 16.14
C THR A 334 8.22 -2.83 15.13
N LEU A 335 8.85 -1.85 14.48
CA LEU A 335 9.94 -2.06 13.53
C LEU A 335 11.15 -2.73 14.19
N ASP A 336 11.55 -2.28 15.37
CA ASP A 336 12.59 -2.92 16.18
C ASP A 336 12.26 -4.39 16.47
N GLY A 337 11.02 -4.66 16.89
CA GLY A 337 10.57 -6.03 17.13
C GLY A 337 10.56 -6.89 15.86
N ALA A 338 10.35 -6.29 14.69
CA ALA A 338 10.45 -6.99 13.41
C ALA A 338 11.90 -7.40 13.12
N VAL A 339 12.86 -6.48 13.30
CA VAL A 339 14.30 -6.75 13.12
C VAL A 339 14.76 -7.84 14.10
N GLU A 340 14.44 -7.71 15.39
CA GLU A 340 14.78 -8.71 16.41
C GLU A 340 14.18 -10.09 16.11
N ALA A 341 12.95 -10.13 15.61
CA ALA A 341 12.28 -11.38 15.23
C ALA A 341 12.94 -12.03 14.01
N LEU A 342 13.35 -11.24 13.02
CA LEU A 342 14.07 -11.74 11.84
C LEU A 342 15.44 -12.30 12.21
N ASP A 343 16.19 -11.62 13.07
CA ASP A 343 17.46 -12.13 13.61
C ASP A 343 17.25 -13.45 14.36
N ALA A 344 16.19 -13.54 15.19
CA ALA A 344 15.86 -14.77 15.89
C ALA A 344 15.55 -15.93 14.93
N VAL A 345 14.72 -15.69 13.91
CA VAL A 345 14.40 -16.66 12.84
C VAL A 345 15.65 -17.09 12.08
N GLY A 346 16.54 -16.15 11.76
CA GLY A 346 17.82 -16.38 11.10
C GLY A 346 18.74 -17.32 11.86
N GLU A 347 18.83 -17.11 13.18
CA GLU A 347 19.67 -17.88 14.10
C GLU A 347 19.01 -19.18 14.59
N GLY A 348 17.76 -19.44 14.19
CA GLY A 348 16.99 -20.60 14.66
C GLY A 348 16.58 -20.50 16.13
N ARG A 349 16.53 -19.28 16.68
CA ARG A 349 15.98 -18.99 18.00
C ARG A 349 14.46 -18.81 17.91
N PRO A 350 13.72 -19.00 19.03
CA PRO A 350 12.29 -18.71 19.06
C PRO A 350 12.01 -17.22 18.78
N ALA A 351 11.16 -16.95 17.79
CA ALA A 351 10.61 -15.62 17.51
C ALA A 351 9.18 -15.50 18.08
N PRO A 352 8.65 -14.28 18.29
CA PRO A 352 7.25 -14.10 18.65
C PRO A 352 6.35 -14.65 17.55
N THR A 353 5.42 -15.54 17.88
CA THR A 353 4.49 -16.10 16.91
C THR A 353 3.07 -15.60 17.15
N CYS A 354 2.25 -15.65 16.10
CA CYS A 354 0.82 -15.87 16.29
C CYS A 354 0.58 -17.35 16.70
#